data_AF-A0AAV7W0L9-F1
#
_entry.id   AF-A0AAV7W0L9-F1
#
_cell.length_a   1.000
_cell.length_b   1.000
_cell.length_c   1.000
_cell.angle_alpha   90.00
_cell.angle_beta   90.00
_cell.angle_gamma   90.00
#
_symmetry.space_group_name_H-M   'P 1'
#
loop_
_entity.id
_entity.type
_entity.pdbx_description
1 polymer ?
#
loop_
_entity_poly.entity_id
_entity_poly.type
_entity_poly.pdbx_seq_one_letter_code
_entity_poly.pdbx_strand_id
1 'polypeptide(L)'
;MAEIHKIAQSLVEAGQPHTYNTLNQTLTMHFEPLANPDYVKFLLRPARQHQDEPVDAFYACLKELASSCTLPDAKDEIGVQFIQGFSSTKLRKNILQVSGMSMANILTLGCSKELSKVRAADMEAALQQPIKTEPFMPLPPPRKNGRKSAQKQTPPQKHATGVGAPTLTKDPVQYKERGVKRATRLITLERSASPQLANPDQRPELPKHTRQ
;
A
#
# COMPACT_ATOMS: atom_id res chain seq x y z
N MET A 1 -30.78 12.11 7.54
CA MET A 1 -32.15 11.57 7.35
C MET A 1 -33.13 12.60 6.83
N ALA A 2 -33.15 13.84 7.34
CA ALA A 2 -34.09 14.88 6.90
C ALA A 2 -34.01 15.24 5.40
N GLU A 3 -32.80 15.43 4.85
CA GLU A 3 -32.63 15.78 3.42
C GLU A 3 -33.00 14.65 2.46
N ILE A 4 -32.68 13.39 2.79
CA ILE A 4 -33.06 12.23 1.96
C ILE A 4 -34.58 12.10 1.90
N HIS A 5 -35.27 12.31 3.02
CA HIS A 5 -36.72 12.28 3.07
C HIS A 5 -37.36 13.39 2.22
N LYS A 6 -36.76 14.59 2.23
CA LYS A 6 -37.20 15.72 1.40
C LYS A 6 -37.04 15.45 -0.10
N ILE A 7 -35.92 14.87 -0.52
CA ILE A 7 -35.69 14.47 -1.92
C ILE A 7 -36.69 13.39 -2.33
N ALA A 8 -36.87 12.36 -1.49
CA ALA A 8 -37.86 11.30 -1.76
C ALA A 8 -39.29 11.86 -1.87
N GLN A 9 -39.67 12.82 -1.01
CA GLN A 9 -40.97 13.48 -1.05
C GLN A 9 -41.17 14.31 -2.33
N SER A 10 -40.14 15.05 -2.77
CA SER A 10 -40.19 15.82 -4.02
C SER A 10 -40.39 14.94 -5.27
N LEU A 11 -39.87 13.71 -5.25
CA LEU A 11 -40.08 12.73 -6.34
C LEU A 11 -41.51 12.19 -6.35
N VAL A 12 -42.13 12.07 -5.18
CA VAL A 12 -43.54 11.71 -5.03
C VAL A 12 -44.44 12.80 -5.60
N GLU A 13 -44.12 14.05 -5.30
CA GLU A 13 -44.86 15.23 -5.78
C GLU A 13 -44.69 15.47 -7.29
N ALA A 14 -43.54 15.12 -7.87
CA ALA A 14 -43.26 15.24 -9.30
C ALA A 14 -43.90 14.14 -10.17
N GLY A 15 -44.63 13.18 -9.58
CA GLY A 15 -45.31 12.10 -10.30
C GLY A 15 -44.39 11.12 -11.04
N GLN A 16 -43.09 11.10 -10.70
CA GLN A 16 -42.10 10.21 -11.30
C GLN A 16 -42.27 8.78 -10.76
N PRO A 17 -41.94 7.72 -11.54
CA PRO A 17 -42.04 6.35 -11.06
C PRO A 17 -41.20 6.15 -9.79
N HIS A 18 -41.82 5.71 -8.69
CA HIS A 18 -41.20 5.51 -7.37
C HIS A 18 -40.40 4.20 -7.29
N THR A 19 -39.64 3.89 -8.33
CA THR A 19 -38.79 2.72 -8.36
C THR A 19 -37.51 3.00 -7.60
N TYR A 20 -36.93 1.99 -6.96
CA TYR A 20 -35.63 2.10 -6.29
C TYR A 20 -34.55 2.75 -7.17
N ASN A 21 -34.57 2.46 -8.47
CA ASN A 21 -33.56 2.94 -9.42
C ASN A 21 -33.66 4.46 -9.69
N THR A 22 -34.88 5.00 -9.80
CA THR A 22 -35.11 6.45 -10.01
C THR A 22 -34.81 7.26 -8.76
N LEU A 23 -35.14 6.73 -7.58
CA LEU A 23 -34.74 7.32 -6.31
C LEU A 23 -33.21 7.36 -6.19
N ASN A 24 -32.53 6.24 -6.47
CA ASN A 24 -31.07 6.19 -6.46
C ASN A 24 -30.45 7.16 -7.47
N GLN A 25 -30.94 7.23 -8.71
CA GLN A 25 -30.43 8.17 -9.71
C GLN A 25 -30.59 9.62 -9.27
N THR A 26 -31.74 9.98 -8.69
CA THR A 26 -31.99 11.34 -8.21
C THR A 26 -31.12 11.69 -7.02
N LEU A 27 -30.96 10.76 -6.07
CA LEU A 27 -30.05 10.92 -4.95
C LEU A 27 -28.61 11.07 -5.45
N THR A 28 -28.18 10.22 -6.39
CA THR A 28 -26.85 10.33 -7.02
C THR A 28 -26.69 11.69 -7.68
N MET A 29 -27.61 12.13 -8.55
CA MET A 29 -27.54 13.47 -9.18
C MET A 29 -27.53 14.63 -8.18
N HIS A 30 -28.19 14.47 -7.04
CA HIS A 30 -28.22 15.51 -6.01
C HIS A 30 -26.92 15.55 -5.19
N PHE A 31 -26.29 14.40 -4.94
CA PHE A 31 -25.08 14.29 -4.12
C PHE A 31 -23.77 14.24 -4.92
N GLU A 32 -23.81 13.93 -6.22
CA GLU A 32 -22.66 13.88 -7.11
C GLU A 32 -22.00 15.26 -7.32
N PRO A 33 -22.73 16.39 -7.48
CA PRO A 33 -22.15 17.73 -7.54
C PRO A 33 -21.49 18.19 -6.23
N LEU A 34 -21.83 17.57 -5.10
CA LEU A 34 -21.20 17.84 -3.81
C LEU A 34 -19.82 17.17 -3.69
N ALA A 35 -19.54 16.18 -4.53
CA ALA A 35 -18.22 15.60 -4.65
C ALA A 35 -17.37 16.49 -5.57
N ASN A 36 -16.46 17.27 -4.97
CA ASN A 36 -15.55 18.12 -5.74
C ASN A 36 -14.31 17.31 -6.16
N PRO A 37 -14.15 16.92 -7.43
CA PRO A 37 -12.99 16.17 -7.88
C PRO A 37 -11.68 16.96 -7.73
N ASP A 38 -11.75 18.29 -7.81
CA ASP A 38 -10.58 19.16 -7.64
C ASP A 38 -10.12 19.20 -6.18
N TYR A 39 -11.05 19.05 -5.23
CA TYR A 39 -10.69 18.89 -3.82
C TYR A 39 -9.93 17.58 -3.57
N VAL A 40 -10.37 16.46 -4.17
CA VAL A 40 -9.63 15.20 -4.06
C VAL A 40 -8.26 15.29 -4.71
N LYS A 41 -8.12 15.93 -5.89
CA LYS A 41 -6.81 16.21 -6.49
C LYS A 41 -5.94 17.07 -5.56
N PHE A 42 -6.52 18.07 -4.91
CA PHE A 42 -5.82 18.91 -3.94
C PHE A 42 -5.30 18.10 -2.74
N LEU A 43 -6.03 17.11 -2.26
CA LEU A 43 -5.56 16.20 -1.19
C LEU A 43 -4.53 15.18 -1.71
N LEU A 44 -4.72 14.68 -2.92
CA LEU A 44 -3.90 13.61 -3.49
C LEU A 44 -2.51 14.10 -3.87
N ARG A 45 -2.38 15.26 -4.53
CA ARG A 45 -1.11 15.84 -5.01
C ARG A 45 -0.03 16.05 -3.94
N PRO A 46 -0.33 16.53 -2.72
CA PRO A 46 0.65 16.64 -1.65
C PRO A 46 0.94 15.31 -0.92
N ALA A 47 0.19 14.22 -1.17
CA ALA A 47 0.39 12.97 -0.47
C ALA A 47 1.79 12.38 -0.73
N ARG A 48 2.52 12.04 0.33
CA ARG A 48 3.87 11.44 0.26
C ARG A 48 3.91 10.20 1.15
N GLN A 49 4.68 9.20 0.72
CA GLN A 49 4.95 8.02 1.53
C GLN A 49 5.71 8.42 2.80
N HIS A 50 5.24 7.99 3.97
CA HIS A 50 5.96 8.21 5.22
C HIS A 50 7.24 7.34 5.28
N GLN A 51 8.26 7.74 6.05
CA GLN A 51 9.56 7.04 6.08
C GLN A 51 9.45 5.56 6.49
N ASP A 52 8.55 5.26 7.42
CA ASP A 52 8.29 3.91 7.95
C ASP A 52 7.04 3.24 7.35
N GLU A 53 6.43 3.83 6.32
CA GLU A 53 5.24 3.28 5.70
C GLU A 53 5.62 2.31 4.57
N PRO A 54 5.11 1.06 4.58
CA PRO A 54 5.38 0.11 3.51
C PRO A 54 4.69 0.53 2.22
N VAL A 55 5.29 0.14 1.09
CA VAL A 55 4.83 0.53 -0.26
C VAL A 55 3.35 0.24 -0.51
N ASP A 56 2.91 -0.96 -0.15
CA ASP A 56 1.53 -1.40 -0.38
C ASP A 56 0.53 -0.58 0.45
N ALA A 57 0.90 -0.16 1.66
CA ALA A 57 0.04 0.66 2.50
C ALA A 57 -0.12 2.08 1.94
N PHE A 58 0.96 2.68 1.43
CA PHE A 58 0.90 3.98 0.78
C PHE A 58 -0.03 3.94 -0.44
N TYR A 59 0.09 2.91 -1.27
CA TYR A 59 -0.81 2.72 -2.42
C TYR A 59 -2.27 2.51 -2.00
N ALA A 60 -2.52 1.75 -0.93
CA ALA A 60 -3.85 1.58 -0.38
C ALA A 60 -4.46 2.91 0.11
N CYS A 61 -3.68 3.74 0.79
CA CYS A 61 -4.11 5.07 1.23
C CYS A 61 -4.47 5.98 0.04
N LEU A 62 -3.67 5.97 -1.04
CA LEU A 62 -4.00 6.72 -2.26
C LEU A 62 -5.31 6.26 -2.90
N LYS A 63 -5.56 4.94 -2.91
CA LYS A 63 -6.82 4.38 -3.42
C LYS A 63 -8.02 4.77 -2.56
N GLU A 64 -7.87 4.78 -1.24
CA GLU A 64 -8.93 5.23 -0.32
C GLU A 64 -9.23 6.72 -0.49
N LEU A 65 -8.19 7.53 -0.69
CA LEU A 65 -8.37 8.96 -0.95
C LEU A 65 -9.11 9.20 -2.27
N ALA A 66 -8.76 8.44 -3.31
CA ALA A 66 -9.42 8.49 -4.60
C ALA A 66 -10.83 7.86 -4.60
N SER A 67 -11.17 6.95 -3.68
CA SER A 67 -12.51 6.34 -3.62
C SER A 67 -13.58 7.28 -3.07
N SER A 68 -13.16 8.37 -2.42
CA SER A 68 -14.08 9.39 -1.89
C SER A 68 -14.81 10.20 -2.97
N CYS A 69 -14.32 10.20 -4.22
CA CYS A 69 -14.91 10.93 -5.33
C CYS A 69 -14.72 10.17 -6.65
N THR A 70 -15.69 10.26 -7.56
CA THR A 70 -15.56 9.75 -8.93
C THR A 70 -14.57 10.64 -9.71
N LEU A 71 -13.29 10.28 -9.68
CA LEU A 71 -12.28 10.90 -10.54
C LEU A 71 -12.33 10.23 -11.92
N PRO A 72 -12.48 10.97 -13.03
CA PRO A 72 -12.55 10.39 -14.38
C PRO A 72 -11.29 9.58 -14.71
N ASP A 73 -10.12 10.07 -14.29
CA ASP A 73 -8.81 9.43 -14.53
C ASP A 73 -8.15 8.96 -13.23
N ALA A 74 -8.93 8.39 -12.29
CA ALA A 74 -8.46 8.01 -10.95
C ALA A 74 -7.17 7.16 -10.97
N LYS A 75 -7.11 6.18 -11.88
CA LYS A 75 -5.98 5.25 -11.97
C LYS A 75 -4.69 5.97 -12.40
N ASP A 76 -4.79 6.91 -13.31
CA ASP A 76 -3.65 7.63 -13.85
C ASP A 76 -3.16 8.67 -12.85
N GLU A 77 -4.05 9.40 -12.17
CA GLU A 77 -3.67 10.34 -11.11
C GLU A 77 -3.03 9.61 -9.92
N ILE A 78 -3.59 8.46 -9.49
CA ILE A 78 -2.95 7.61 -8.45
C ILE A 78 -1.57 7.15 -8.92
N GLY A 79 -1.41 6.78 -10.19
CA GLY A 79 -0.14 6.33 -10.76
C GLY A 79 0.93 7.42 -10.75
N VAL A 80 0.59 8.61 -11.25
CA VAL A 80 1.46 9.79 -11.23
C VAL A 80 1.84 10.15 -9.80
N GLN A 81 0.85 10.19 -8.91
CA GLN A 81 1.06 10.55 -7.51
C GLN A 81 1.90 9.52 -6.76
N PHE A 82 1.68 8.24 -7.02
CA PHE A 82 2.47 7.17 -6.42
C PHE A 82 3.95 7.35 -6.79
N ILE A 83 4.27 7.58 -8.07
CA ILE A 83 5.65 7.77 -8.54
C ILE A 83 6.26 9.05 -7.93
N GLN A 84 5.51 10.15 -7.88
CA GLN A 84 5.98 11.43 -7.35
C GLN A 84 6.19 11.37 -5.83
N GLY A 85 5.25 10.76 -5.11
CA GLY A 85 5.22 10.70 -3.65
C GLY A 85 6.01 9.55 -3.04
N PHE A 86 6.52 8.63 -3.85
CA PHE A 86 7.34 7.52 -3.40
C PHE A 86 8.63 7.98 -2.72
N SER A 87 8.98 7.39 -1.57
CA SER A 87 10.18 7.77 -0.83
C SER A 87 11.48 7.36 -1.56
N SER A 88 11.50 6.17 -2.18
CA SER A 88 12.72 5.64 -2.80
C SER A 88 12.99 6.23 -4.20
N THR A 89 13.99 7.11 -4.29
CA THR A 89 14.47 7.66 -5.57
C THR A 89 14.99 6.59 -6.52
N LYS A 90 15.61 5.51 -6.01
CA LYS A 90 16.11 4.41 -6.84
C LYS A 90 14.97 3.64 -7.51
N LEU A 91 13.84 3.45 -6.83
CA LEU A 91 12.70 2.80 -7.47
C LEU A 91 12.07 3.73 -8.51
N ARG A 92 11.92 5.03 -8.17
CA ARG A 92 11.40 6.04 -9.10
C ARG A 92 12.17 6.06 -10.42
N LYS A 93 13.51 6.05 -10.37
CA LYS A 93 14.37 5.96 -11.57
C LYS A 93 14.09 4.71 -12.41
N ASN A 94 13.97 3.54 -11.76
CA ASN A 94 13.67 2.29 -12.46
C ASN A 94 12.30 2.31 -13.14
N ILE A 95 11.28 2.88 -12.48
CA ILE A 95 9.93 3.00 -13.06
C ILE A 95 9.98 3.93 -14.28
N LEU A 96 10.64 5.08 -14.18
CA LEU A 96 10.74 6.04 -15.28
C LEU A 96 11.57 5.52 -16.47
N GLN A 97 12.46 4.55 -16.25
CA GLN A 97 13.26 3.93 -17.31
C GLN A 97 12.45 2.96 -18.18
N VAL A 98 11.42 2.32 -17.61
CA VAL A 98 10.57 1.35 -18.30
C VAL A 98 9.21 1.98 -18.56
N SER A 99 8.95 2.37 -19.81
CA SER A 99 7.65 2.90 -20.19
C SER A 99 6.55 1.84 -20.06
N GLY A 100 5.36 2.25 -19.59
CA GLY A 100 4.18 1.39 -19.56
C GLY A 100 4.18 0.29 -18.49
N MET A 101 4.99 0.40 -17.43
CA MET A 101 4.96 -0.57 -16.33
C MET A 101 3.59 -0.57 -15.63
N SER A 102 2.99 -1.75 -15.46
CA SER A 102 1.73 -1.88 -14.73
C SER A 102 1.91 -1.60 -13.24
N MET A 103 0.87 -1.07 -12.58
CA MET A 103 0.91 -0.78 -11.15
C MET A 103 1.23 -2.03 -10.31
N ALA A 104 0.70 -3.20 -10.68
CA ALA A 104 0.99 -4.46 -10.00
C ALA A 104 2.50 -4.82 -10.05
N ASN A 105 3.15 -4.56 -11.19
CA ASN A 105 4.59 -4.79 -11.34
C ASN A 105 5.39 -3.79 -10.51
N ILE A 106 4.94 -2.52 -10.47
CA ILE A 106 5.56 -1.48 -9.64
C ILE A 106 5.53 -1.86 -8.15
N LEU A 107 4.38 -2.32 -7.66
CA LEU A 107 4.22 -2.76 -6.26
C LEU A 107 5.09 -3.98 -5.96
N THR A 108 5.07 -4.99 -6.83
CA THR A 108 5.90 -6.19 -6.68
C THR A 108 7.39 -5.83 -6.61
N LEU A 109 7.85 -4.91 -7.47
CA LEU A 109 9.22 -4.42 -7.47
C LEU A 109 9.53 -3.61 -6.19
N GLY A 110 8.59 -2.79 -5.72
CA GLY A 110 8.69 -2.03 -4.48
C GLY A 110 8.87 -2.93 -3.27
N CYS A 111 7.95 -3.87 -3.07
CA CYS A 111 7.96 -4.81 -1.96
C CYS A 111 9.19 -5.73 -2.00
N SER A 112 9.61 -6.17 -3.21
CA SER A 112 10.86 -6.92 -3.38
C SER A 112 12.06 -6.11 -2.91
N LYS A 113 12.15 -4.82 -3.27
CA LYS A 113 13.23 -3.94 -2.82
C LYS A 113 13.21 -3.70 -1.31
N GLU A 114 12.04 -3.52 -0.70
CA GLU A 114 11.93 -3.41 0.75
C GLU A 114 12.43 -4.68 1.44
N LEU A 115 11.99 -5.84 0.98
CA LEU A 115 12.40 -7.13 1.51
C LEU A 115 13.90 -7.38 1.32
N SER A 116 14.46 -7.05 0.15
CA SER A 116 15.90 -7.14 -0.10
C SER A 116 16.71 -6.26 0.83
N LYS A 117 16.24 -5.04 1.16
CA LYS A 117 16.94 -4.17 2.11
C LYS A 117 17.00 -4.79 3.50
N VAL A 118 15.87 -5.32 3.99
CA VAL A 118 15.81 -5.98 5.30
C VAL A 118 16.75 -7.17 5.34
N ARG A 119 16.67 -8.05 4.33
CA ARG A 119 17.53 -9.25 4.25
C ARG A 119 19.01 -8.92 4.13
N ALA A 120 19.37 -7.89 3.36
CA ALA A 120 20.75 -7.44 3.24
C ALA A 120 21.28 -6.92 4.59
N ALA A 121 20.48 -6.12 5.30
CA ALA A 121 20.83 -5.63 6.62
C ALA A 121 21.01 -6.79 7.63
N ASP A 122 20.15 -7.82 7.59
CA ASP A 122 20.28 -9.01 8.44
C ASP A 122 21.58 -9.78 8.16
N MET A 123 21.96 -9.93 6.88
CA MET A 123 23.22 -10.57 6.48
C MET A 123 24.44 -9.76 6.94
N GLU A 124 24.42 -8.44 6.73
CA GLU A 124 25.49 -7.54 7.14
C GLU A 124 25.67 -7.54 8.67
N ALA A 125 24.57 -7.55 9.41
CA ALA A 125 24.58 -7.66 10.87
C ALA A 125 25.13 -9.01 11.35
N ALA A 126 24.79 -10.11 10.68
CA ALA A 126 25.30 -11.44 11.01
C ALA A 126 26.82 -11.56 10.78
N LEU A 127 27.36 -10.92 9.73
CA LEU A 127 28.79 -10.90 9.43
C LEU A 127 29.61 -10.08 10.44
N GLN A 128 28.98 -9.13 11.14
CA GLN A 128 29.63 -8.30 12.17
C GLN A 128 29.71 -9.01 13.53
N GLN A 129 28.98 -10.12 13.72
CA GLN A 129 29.10 -10.94 14.92
C GLN A 129 30.36 -11.81 14.82
N PRO A 130 31.22 -11.88 15.86
CA PRO A 130 32.32 -12.82 15.86
C PRO A 130 31.76 -14.23 15.69
N ILE A 131 32.24 -14.95 14.67
CA ILE A 131 31.94 -16.37 14.50
C ILE A 131 32.39 -17.04 15.81
N LYS A 132 31.43 -17.54 16.60
CA LYS A 132 31.73 -18.43 17.70
C LYS A 132 32.21 -19.73 17.07
N THR A 133 33.50 -19.81 16.78
CA THR A 133 34.15 -21.09 16.53
C THR A 133 34.12 -21.85 17.84
N GLU A 134 33.10 -22.69 18.02
CA GLU A 134 33.22 -23.81 18.95
C GLU A 134 34.51 -24.57 18.58
N PRO A 135 35.43 -24.80 19.54
CA PRO A 135 36.64 -25.54 19.25
C PRO A 135 36.24 -26.88 18.64
N PHE A 136 36.70 -27.11 17.41
CA PHE A 136 36.55 -28.39 16.72
C PHE A 136 37.18 -29.46 17.60
N MET A 137 36.38 -30.18 18.37
CA MET A 137 36.87 -31.35 19.09
C MET A 137 37.30 -32.36 18.03
N PRO A 138 38.57 -32.81 18.04
CA PRO A 138 39.01 -33.82 17.10
C PRO A 138 38.11 -35.05 17.23
N LEU A 139 37.65 -35.58 16.10
CA LEU A 139 36.94 -36.86 16.07
C LEU A 139 37.75 -37.89 16.87
N PRO A 140 37.12 -38.63 17.80
CA PRO A 140 37.83 -39.64 18.57
C PRO A 140 38.44 -40.66 17.59
N PRO A 141 39.68 -41.13 17.83
CA PRO A 141 40.32 -42.06 16.94
C PRO A 141 39.48 -43.34 16.81
N PRO A 142 39.41 -43.97 15.62
CA PRO A 142 38.64 -45.18 15.43
C PRO A 142 39.16 -46.25 16.40
N ARG A 143 38.28 -46.75 17.27
CA ARG A 143 38.59 -47.86 18.18
C ARG A 143 39.05 -49.06 17.34
N LYS A 144 40.32 -49.45 17.51
CA LYS A 144 40.88 -50.69 16.96
C LYS A 144 40.26 -51.88 17.69
N ASN A 145 39.04 -52.25 17.33
CA ASN A 145 38.50 -53.54 17.72
C ASN A 145 39.09 -54.59 16.77
N GLY A 146 39.82 -55.53 17.38
CA GLY A 146 40.54 -56.59 16.71
C GLY A 146 39.68 -57.36 15.71
N ARG A 147 40.33 -57.72 14.60
CA ARG A 147 39.85 -58.65 13.58
C ARG A 147 39.21 -59.88 14.23
N LYS A 148 37.94 -60.11 13.93
CA LYS A 148 37.47 -61.47 13.64
C LYS A 148 36.77 -61.45 12.29
N SER A 149 37.40 -62.17 11.37
CA SER A 149 36.90 -62.58 10.06
C SER A 149 35.57 -63.32 10.20
N ALA A 150 34.59 -63.01 9.35
CA ALA A 150 34.21 -63.90 8.25
C ALA A 150 32.96 -63.40 7.49
N GLN A 151 33.02 -63.70 6.19
CA GLN A 151 31.93 -64.12 5.32
C GLN A 151 31.34 -63.11 4.31
N LYS A 152 31.73 -63.39 3.06
CA LYS A 152 31.20 -62.91 1.78
C LYS A 152 29.67 -62.84 1.75
N GLN A 153 29.16 -61.80 1.08
CA GLN A 153 28.14 -61.92 0.03
C GLN A 153 28.09 -60.62 -0.80
N THR A 154 28.08 -60.77 -2.13
CA THR A 154 27.77 -59.73 -3.15
C THR A 154 26.40 -60.08 -3.78
N PRO A 155 25.87 -59.29 -4.74
CA PRO A 155 25.11 -58.05 -4.61
C PRO A 155 23.65 -58.21 -5.17
N PRO A 156 22.84 -57.13 -5.31
CA PRO A 156 22.77 -56.55 -6.67
C PRO A 156 22.57 -55.02 -6.75
N GLN A 157 23.00 -54.48 -7.90
CA GLN A 157 22.80 -53.12 -8.40
C GLN A 157 21.32 -52.75 -8.56
N LYS A 158 20.97 -51.47 -8.33
CA LYS A 158 20.02 -50.72 -9.17
C LYS A 158 20.43 -49.25 -9.31
N HIS A 159 20.34 -48.77 -10.54
CA HIS A 159 20.64 -47.43 -11.02
C HIS A 159 19.49 -46.43 -10.75
N ALA A 160 19.83 -45.14 -10.92
CA ALA A 160 19.01 -44.03 -11.41
C ALA A 160 18.64 -42.91 -10.41
N THR A 161 19.30 -41.76 -10.61
CA THR A 161 18.73 -40.44 -10.89
C THR A 161 17.56 -39.92 -10.06
N GLY A 162 17.77 -38.78 -9.37
CA GLY A 162 16.68 -37.98 -8.81
C GLY A 162 17.18 -36.64 -8.25
N VAL A 163 17.06 -35.59 -9.05
CA VAL A 163 17.29 -34.18 -8.66
C VAL A 163 16.19 -33.77 -7.67
N GLY A 164 16.58 -33.49 -6.42
CA GLY A 164 15.68 -32.99 -5.39
C GLY A 164 15.73 -31.46 -5.30
N ALA A 165 14.66 -30.80 -5.75
CA ALA A 165 14.40 -29.39 -5.51
C ALA A 165 14.14 -29.14 -4.00
N PRO A 166 14.64 -28.04 -3.40
CA PRO A 166 14.28 -27.68 -2.04
C PRO A 166 12.87 -27.06 -2.01
N THR A 167 12.02 -27.70 -1.21
CA THR A 167 10.63 -27.36 -0.92
C THR A 167 10.54 -26.00 -0.22
N LEU A 168 9.72 -25.09 -0.75
CA LEU A 168 9.35 -23.83 -0.09
C LEU A 168 8.38 -24.15 1.06
N THR A 169 8.89 -24.26 2.29
CA THR A 169 8.05 -24.23 3.48
C THR A 169 7.64 -22.78 3.72
N LYS A 170 6.36 -22.48 3.49
CA LYS A 170 5.76 -21.17 3.76
C LYS A 170 5.44 -21.09 5.25
N ASP A 171 6.26 -20.40 6.02
CA ASP A 171 5.83 -19.91 7.32
C ASP A 171 5.02 -18.62 7.14
N PRO A 172 3.85 -18.47 7.78
CA PRO A 172 3.05 -17.26 7.69
C PRO A 172 3.74 -16.13 8.48
N VAL A 173 4.16 -15.09 7.78
CA VAL A 173 4.68 -13.86 8.40
C VAL A 173 3.54 -13.18 9.15
N GLN A 174 3.60 -13.25 10.48
CA GLN A 174 2.72 -12.54 11.41
C GLN A 174 2.95 -11.02 11.29
N TYR A 175 2.01 -10.31 10.65
CA TYR A 175 2.01 -8.85 10.60
C TYR A 175 1.51 -8.29 11.94
N LYS A 176 2.34 -7.55 12.67
CA LYS A 176 1.95 -6.94 13.95
C LYS A 176 0.92 -5.83 13.71
N GLU A 177 -0.31 -6.05 14.18
CA GLU A 177 -1.45 -5.10 14.21
C GLU A 177 -1.19 -3.85 15.08
N ARG A 178 -0.30 -2.95 14.67
CA ARG A 178 -0.06 -1.69 15.41
C ARG A 178 -0.37 -0.41 14.65
N GLY A 179 -0.76 -0.46 13.38
CA GLY A 179 -0.98 0.74 12.54
C GLY A 179 -2.41 1.26 12.45
N VAL A 180 -3.43 0.43 12.64
CA VAL A 180 -4.80 0.75 12.19
C VAL A 180 -5.55 1.75 13.11
N LYS A 181 -5.06 2.03 14.32
CA LYS A 181 -5.80 2.81 15.32
C LYS A 181 -5.66 4.33 15.22
N ARG A 182 -4.85 4.87 14.31
CA ARG A 182 -4.65 6.34 14.18
C ARG A 182 -5.36 7.00 12.98
N ALA A 183 -5.58 6.27 11.88
CA ALA A 183 -6.30 6.82 10.72
C ALA A 183 -7.77 7.18 11.08
N THR A 184 -8.42 6.39 11.93
CA THR A 184 -9.79 6.63 12.39
C THR A 184 -9.94 7.90 13.24
N ARG A 185 -8.84 8.39 13.87
CA ARG A 185 -8.90 9.55 14.77
C ARG A 185 -8.82 10.89 14.03
N LEU A 186 -8.15 10.95 12.88
CA LEU A 186 -8.07 12.18 12.07
C LEU A 186 -9.36 12.46 11.29
N ILE A 187 -10.08 11.42 10.86
CA ILE A 187 -11.34 11.57 10.12
C ILE A 187 -12.51 11.99 11.05
N THR A 188 -12.43 11.67 12.35
CA THR A 188 -13.53 11.94 13.30
C THR A 188 -13.49 13.37 13.87
N LEU A 189 -12.32 14.03 13.91
CA LEU A 189 -12.18 15.37 14.51
C LEU A 189 -12.70 16.52 13.62
N GLU A 190 -12.66 16.38 12.30
CA GLU A 190 -13.07 17.42 11.34
C GLU A 190 -14.59 17.47 11.07
N ARG A 191 -15.40 16.62 11.71
CA ARG A 191 -16.88 16.70 11.60
C ARG A 191 -17.50 17.64 12.63
N SER A 192 -16.70 18.17 13.56
CA SER A 192 -17.15 19.06 14.66
C SER A 192 -16.79 20.54 14.47
N ALA A 193 -15.99 20.87 13.45
CA ALA A 193 -15.62 22.24 13.14
C ALA A 193 -16.39 22.73 11.91
N SER A 194 -17.64 23.16 12.09
CA SER A 194 -18.35 23.96 11.10
C SER A 194 -17.75 25.38 11.08
N PRO A 195 -17.20 25.88 9.96
CA PRO A 195 -16.94 27.30 9.81
C PRO A 195 -18.27 28.00 9.50
N GLN A 196 -18.68 28.92 10.38
CA GLN A 196 -19.73 29.90 10.08
C GLN A 196 -19.34 30.66 8.80
N LEU A 197 -20.20 30.61 7.79
CA LEU A 197 -20.08 31.37 6.55
C LEU A 197 -20.10 32.88 6.87
N ALA A 198 -18.97 33.55 6.62
CA ALA A 198 -18.90 35.01 6.63
C ALA A 198 -19.59 35.57 5.36
N ASN A 199 -20.45 36.58 5.58
CA ASN A 199 -21.24 37.30 4.57
C ASN A 199 -20.37 37.87 3.43
N PRO A 200 -20.80 37.80 2.15
CA PRO A 200 -19.98 38.21 1.00
C PRO A 200 -19.97 39.72 0.66
N ASP A 201 -20.43 40.62 1.53
CA ASP A 201 -20.71 42.02 1.13
C ASP A 201 -19.72 43.09 1.63
N GLN A 202 -18.43 42.76 1.72
CA GLN A 202 -17.37 43.76 1.96
C GLN A 202 -16.30 43.67 0.88
N ARG A 203 -16.52 44.40 -0.21
CA ARG A 203 -15.52 44.69 -1.23
C ARG A 203 -14.65 45.87 -0.76
N PRO A 204 -13.32 45.74 -0.63
CA PRO A 204 -12.47 46.88 -0.36
C PRO A 204 -12.27 47.72 -1.64
N GLU A 205 -12.64 48.99 -1.58
CA GLU A 205 -12.36 50.01 -2.60
C GLU A 205 -10.85 50.19 -2.82
N LEU A 206 -10.41 50.21 -4.08
CA LEU A 206 -9.02 50.43 -4.48
C LEU A 206 -8.60 51.91 -4.29
N PRO A 207 -7.35 52.22 -3.87
CA PRO A 207 -6.92 53.60 -3.67
C PRO A 207 -6.71 54.33 -5.00
N LYS A 208 -7.26 55.55 -5.11
CA LYS A 208 -7.01 56.48 -6.22
C LYS A 208 -5.60 57.05 -6.08
N HIS A 209 -4.73 56.79 -7.06
CA HIS A 209 -3.44 57.48 -7.15
C HIS A 209 -3.63 58.92 -7.64
N THR A 210 -3.37 59.88 -6.75
CA THR A 210 -3.15 61.29 -7.09
C THR A 210 -1.78 61.42 -7.74
N ARG A 211 -1.75 61.87 -9.00
CA ARG A 211 -0.52 62.25 -9.71
C ARG A 211 -0.30 63.74 -9.47
N GLN A 212 0.79 64.09 -8.78
CA GLN A 212 1.40 65.43 -8.85
C GLN A 212 2.30 65.50 -10.08
#